data_AF-A0ABD1WHL2-F1
#
_entry.id   AF-A0ABD1WHL2-F1
#
_cell.length_a   1.000
_cell.length_b   1.000
_cell.length_c   1.000
_cell.angle_alpha   90.00
_cell.angle_beta   90.00
_cell.angle_gamma   90.00
#
_symmetry.space_group_name_H-M   'P 1'
#
loop_
_entity.id
_entity.type
_entity.pdbx_description
1 polymer ?
#
loop_
_entity_poly.entity_id
_entity_poly.type
_entity_poly.pdbx_seq_one_letter_code
_entity_poly.pdbx_strand_id
1 'polypeptide(L)'
;MPSAESESESEPPFCVQWMAPFLSGGGYSSEAWSYILALSNYLKTQKNSRFRLSIEQHGDQENLEFWEGLPLEMRNLAIELYQSECRLNQTVVVCHSEPGAWYPPLFDTLPCPQIDYSNFKVVIGRTMFETDRVNSEHVSRCNKDGFCLGSY
;
A
#
# COMPACT_ATOMS: atom_id res chain seq x y z
N MET A 1 -22.91 -42.72 -0.71
CA MET A 1 -22.15 -41.89 0.25
C MET A 1 -21.29 -40.96 -0.58
N PRO A 2 -21.60 -39.65 -0.66
CA PRO A 2 -20.70 -38.70 -1.29
C PRO A 2 -19.58 -38.37 -0.31
N SER A 3 -18.35 -38.57 -0.77
CA SER A 3 -17.12 -38.27 -0.06
C SER A 3 -17.05 -36.76 0.23
N ALA A 4 -16.84 -36.39 1.49
CA ALA A 4 -16.57 -35.02 1.88
C ALA A 4 -15.27 -34.57 1.21
N GLU A 5 -15.36 -33.60 0.30
CA GLU A 5 -14.21 -32.87 -0.21
C GLU A 5 -13.58 -32.13 0.97
N SER A 6 -12.33 -32.44 1.25
CA SER A 6 -11.50 -31.69 2.19
C SER A 6 -11.37 -30.26 1.68
N GLU A 7 -11.93 -29.30 2.41
CA GLU A 7 -11.62 -27.88 2.22
C GLU A 7 -10.11 -27.72 2.37
N SER A 8 -9.40 -27.64 1.25
CA SER A 8 -8.02 -27.17 1.24
C SER A 8 -8.03 -25.78 1.85
N GLU A 9 -7.21 -25.50 2.87
CA GLU A 9 -6.95 -24.14 3.34
C GLU A 9 -6.41 -23.32 2.16
N SER A 10 -7.33 -22.73 1.39
CA SER A 10 -7.02 -21.93 0.23
C SER A 10 -6.41 -20.63 0.73
N GLU A 11 -5.28 -20.22 0.15
CA GLU A 11 -4.69 -18.91 0.42
C GLU A 11 -5.76 -17.81 0.41
N PRO A 12 -5.66 -16.78 1.28
CA PRO A 12 -6.66 -15.74 1.34
C PRO A 12 -6.90 -15.14 -0.06
N PRO A 13 -8.16 -15.04 -0.51
CA PRO A 13 -8.49 -14.77 -1.90
C PRO A 13 -8.19 -13.33 -2.32
N PHE A 14 -7.88 -12.43 -1.38
CA PHE A 14 -7.59 -11.03 -1.65
C PHE A 14 -6.25 -10.63 -1.06
N CYS A 15 -5.59 -9.67 -1.71
CA CYS A 15 -4.38 -9.04 -1.20
C CYS A 15 -4.59 -7.52 -1.12
N VAL A 16 -4.02 -6.90 -0.10
CA VAL A 16 -3.82 -5.46 -0.04
C VAL A 16 -2.34 -5.20 -0.28
N GLN A 17 -2.00 -4.61 -1.43
CA GLN A 17 -0.65 -4.16 -1.76
C GLN A 17 -0.55 -2.67 -1.42
N TRP A 18 0.24 -2.36 -0.41
CA TRP A 18 0.41 -1.00 0.07
C TRP A 18 1.72 -0.42 -0.46
N MET A 19 1.63 0.55 -1.36
CA MET A 19 2.78 1.22 -1.96
C MET A 19 2.98 2.56 -1.25
N ALA A 20 4.05 2.70 -0.45
CA ALA A 20 4.30 3.89 0.36
C ALA A 20 5.81 4.12 0.55
N PRO A 21 6.24 5.29 1.05
CA PRO A 21 7.65 5.60 1.26
C PRO A 21 8.22 4.94 2.53
N PHE A 22 8.04 3.62 2.70
CA PHE A 22 8.45 2.84 3.87
C PHE A 22 9.93 2.96 4.24
N LEU A 23 10.80 3.32 3.28
CA LEU A 23 12.25 3.40 3.47
C LEU A 23 12.77 4.84 3.65
N SER A 24 11.90 5.86 3.72
CA SER A 24 12.31 7.26 3.50
C SER A 24 12.38 8.10 4.78
N GLY A 25 11.80 7.62 5.88
CA GLY A 25 11.83 8.26 7.21
C GLY A 25 11.03 9.56 7.39
N GLY A 26 10.37 10.08 6.35
CA GLY A 26 9.50 11.26 6.44
C GLY A 26 8.12 11.00 7.04
N GLY A 27 7.27 12.04 7.08
CA GLY A 27 5.91 11.97 7.64
C GLY A 27 5.04 10.87 7.01
N TYR A 28 5.05 10.77 5.68
CA TYR A 28 4.38 9.69 4.95
C TYR A 28 4.92 8.29 5.32
N SER A 29 6.23 8.17 5.56
CA SER A 29 6.84 6.91 6.00
C SER A 29 6.31 6.49 7.37
N SER A 30 6.36 7.41 8.35
CA SER A 30 5.87 7.14 9.71
C SER A 30 4.38 6.80 9.73
N GLU A 31 3.59 7.49 8.92
CA GLU A 31 2.17 7.19 8.76
C GLU A 31 1.97 5.79 8.16
N ALA A 32 2.67 5.46 7.06
CA ALA A 32 2.56 4.16 6.41
C ALA A 32 2.92 3.01 7.35
N TRP A 33 4.00 3.15 8.11
CA TRP A 33 4.40 2.17 9.13
C TRP A 33 3.34 1.98 10.19
N SER A 34 2.73 3.06 10.67
CA SER A 34 1.65 2.99 11.67
C SER A 34 0.46 2.17 11.17
N TYR A 35 0.05 2.36 9.91
CA TYR A 35 -1.04 1.57 9.30
C TYR A 35 -0.67 0.11 9.11
N ILE A 36 0.50 -0.18 8.54
CA ILE A 36 0.90 -1.57 8.26
C ILE A 36 1.10 -2.38 9.52
N LEU A 37 1.67 -1.78 10.57
CA LEU A 37 1.78 -2.46 11.88
C LEU A 37 0.40 -2.78 12.46
N ALA A 38 -0.51 -1.81 12.46
CA ALA A 38 -1.88 -2.02 12.96
C ALA A 38 -2.63 -3.09 12.15
N LEU A 39 -2.54 -3.05 10.82
CA LEU A 39 -3.17 -4.02 9.93
C LEU A 39 -2.57 -5.42 10.08
N SER A 40 -1.24 -5.54 10.08
CA SER A 40 -0.56 -6.83 10.27
C SER A 40 -0.96 -7.48 11.59
N ASN A 41 -0.96 -6.70 12.68
CA ASN A 41 -1.39 -7.18 13.99
C ASN A 41 -2.86 -7.60 13.98
N TYR A 42 -3.74 -6.81 13.38
CA TYR A 42 -5.15 -7.15 13.25
C TYR A 42 -5.34 -8.47 12.48
N LEU A 43 -4.72 -8.62 11.30
CA LEU A 43 -4.87 -9.83 10.49
C LEU A 43 -4.32 -11.07 11.18
N LYS A 44 -3.22 -10.96 11.94
CA LYS A 44 -2.68 -12.07 12.75
C LYS A 44 -3.66 -12.58 13.81
N THR A 45 -4.58 -11.73 14.29
CA THR A 45 -5.63 -12.14 15.25
C THR A 45 -6.83 -12.81 14.60
N GLN A 46 -6.97 -12.73 13.27
CA GLN A 46 -8.12 -13.27 12.54
C GLN A 46 -7.84 -14.70 12.07
N LYS A 47 -8.59 -15.68 12.62
CA LYS A 47 -8.43 -17.11 12.27
C LYS A 47 -8.70 -17.43 10.79
N ASN A 48 -9.58 -16.65 10.14
CA ASN A 48 -9.98 -16.85 8.74
C ASN A 48 -9.84 -15.54 7.95
N SER A 49 -8.67 -14.90 8.02
CA SER A 49 -8.43 -13.68 7.24
C SER A 49 -8.64 -13.96 5.75
N ARG A 50 -9.46 -13.13 5.10
CA ARG A 50 -9.63 -13.16 3.63
C ARG A 50 -8.60 -12.30 2.89
N PHE A 51 -7.73 -11.63 3.64
CA PHE A 51 -6.75 -10.68 3.12
C PHE A 51 -5.32 -11.07 3.49
N ARG A 52 -4.43 -10.93 2.52
CA ARG A 52 -2.97 -10.86 2.69
C ARG A 52 -2.53 -9.40 2.63
N LEU A 53 -1.36 -9.11 3.18
CA LEU A 53 -0.70 -7.81 3.07
C LEU A 53 0.59 -7.98 2.27
N SER A 54 0.87 -7.01 1.41
CA SER A 54 2.14 -6.83 0.72
C SER A 54 2.50 -5.36 0.76
N ILE A 55 3.80 -5.04 0.77
CA ILE A 55 4.28 -3.66 0.77
C ILE A 55 5.29 -3.42 -0.35
N GLU A 56 5.36 -2.18 -0.81
CA GLU A 56 6.35 -1.76 -1.80
C GLU A 56 6.79 -0.31 -1.53
N GLN A 57 8.06 -0.02 -1.76
CA GLN A 57 8.59 1.34 -1.67
C GLN A 57 8.03 2.20 -2.82
N HIS A 58 7.50 3.38 -2.50
CA HIS A 58 6.91 4.27 -3.48
C HIS A 58 6.89 5.73 -3.02
N GLY A 59 6.99 6.67 -3.97
CA GLY A 59 6.67 8.08 -3.77
C GLY A 59 7.71 8.92 -3.03
N ASP A 60 8.87 8.35 -2.65
CA ASP A 60 9.98 9.09 -2.04
C ASP A 60 11.30 8.27 -2.14
N GLN A 61 12.44 8.90 -1.85
CA GLN A 61 13.77 8.31 -1.90
C GLN A 61 14.07 7.40 -0.70
N GLU A 62 14.80 6.32 -0.95
CA GLU A 62 15.26 5.42 0.10
C GLU A 62 16.33 6.07 0.98
N ASN A 63 16.24 5.85 2.29
CA ASN A 63 17.21 6.29 3.28
C ASN A 63 17.73 5.09 4.08
N LEU A 64 18.98 4.71 3.83
CA LEU A 64 19.61 3.55 4.48
C LEU A 64 19.77 3.74 5.99
N GLU A 65 20.13 4.95 6.45
CA GLU A 65 20.28 5.24 7.87
C GLU A 65 18.94 5.07 8.61
N PHE A 66 17.85 5.53 7.99
CA PHE A 66 16.51 5.29 8.50
C PHE A 66 16.19 3.79 8.57
N TRP A 67 16.43 3.04 7.49
CA TRP A 67 16.21 1.59 7.46
C TRP A 67 17.01 0.86 8.55
N GLU A 68 18.30 1.17 8.69
CA GLU A 68 19.16 0.56 9.70
C GLU A 68 18.76 0.93 11.14
N GLY A 69 18.17 2.12 11.32
CA GLY A 69 17.61 2.58 12.59
C GLY A 69 16.28 1.93 12.99
N LEU A 70 15.61 1.21 12.09
CA LEU A 70 14.34 0.54 12.40
C LEU A 70 14.55 -0.64 13.38
N PRO A 71 13.59 -0.86 14.31
CA PRO A 71 13.56 -2.08 15.13
C PRO A 71 13.65 -3.34 14.26
N LEU A 72 14.34 -4.36 14.77
CA LEU A 72 14.57 -5.61 14.04
C LEU A 72 13.26 -6.29 13.62
N GLU A 73 12.26 -6.24 14.50
CA GLU A 73 10.93 -6.80 14.27
C GLU A 73 10.23 -6.11 13.10
N MET A 74 10.38 -4.79 12.98
CA MET A 74 9.80 -4.03 11.87
C MET A 74 10.49 -4.36 10.54
N ARG A 75 11.81 -4.50 10.54
CA ARG A 75 12.56 -4.91 9.35
C ARG A 75 12.19 -6.32 8.90
N ASN A 76 12.09 -7.26 9.84
CA ASN A 76 11.66 -8.63 9.55
C ASN A 76 10.25 -8.66 8.96
N LEU A 77 9.32 -7.88 9.53
CA LEU A 77 7.98 -7.74 8.99
C LEU A 77 8.00 -7.12 7.58
N ALA A 78 8.80 -6.09 7.34
CA ALA A 78 8.92 -5.51 6.00
C ALA A 78 9.39 -6.54 4.97
N ILE A 79 10.40 -7.34 5.31
CA ILE A 79 10.91 -8.40 4.42
C ILE A 79 9.82 -9.44 4.13
N GLU A 80 9.08 -9.89 5.16
CA GLU A 80 7.95 -10.81 5.03
C GLU A 80 6.86 -10.26 4.09
N LEU A 81 6.48 -9.01 4.28
CA LEU A 81 5.44 -8.35 3.49
C LEU A 81 5.91 -8.07 2.05
N TYR A 82 7.16 -7.66 1.85
CA TYR A 82 7.73 -7.42 0.52
C TYR A 82 7.82 -8.70 -0.31
N GLN A 83 8.12 -9.83 0.33
CA GLN A 83 8.15 -11.15 -0.33
C GLN A 83 6.75 -11.72 -0.60
N SER A 84 5.69 -11.07 -0.13
CA SER A 84 4.32 -11.55 -0.32
C SER A 84 3.80 -11.20 -1.71
N GLU A 85 3.60 -12.23 -2.54
CA GLU A 85 3.07 -12.08 -3.89
C GLU A 85 1.54 -11.88 -3.91
N CYS A 86 1.08 -11.03 -4.84
CA CYS A 86 -0.33 -10.68 -4.98
C CYS A 86 -0.80 -10.73 -6.44
N ARG A 87 -1.94 -11.40 -6.68
CA ARG A 87 -2.54 -11.51 -8.02
C ARG A 87 -3.33 -10.26 -8.35
N LEU A 88 -2.94 -9.55 -9.41
CA LEU A 88 -3.49 -8.24 -9.80
C LEU A 88 -5.03 -8.15 -9.69
N ASN A 89 -5.76 -9.09 -10.29
CA ASN A 89 -7.23 -9.11 -10.32
C ASN A 89 -7.91 -9.37 -8.95
N GLN A 90 -7.13 -9.70 -7.93
CA GLN A 90 -7.56 -9.92 -6.54
C GLN A 90 -6.92 -8.92 -5.56
N THR A 91 -6.12 -7.99 -6.07
CA THR A 91 -5.36 -7.02 -5.28
C THR A 91 -6.12 -5.70 -5.17
N VAL A 92 -6.18 -5.19 -3.93
CA VAL A 92 -6.46 -3.79 -3.62
C VAL A 92 -5.13 -3.08 -3.51
N VAL A 93 -4.86 -2.11 -4.38
CA VAL A 93 -3.62 -1.31 -4.32
C VAL A 93 -3.89 -0.01 -3.57
N VAL A 94 -3.02 0.32 -2.63
CA VAL A 94 -3.04 1.61 -1.93
C VAL A 94 -1.81 2.40 -2.33
N CYS A 95 -2.00 3.46 -3.10
CA CYS A 95 -0.96 4.42 -3.46
C CYS A 95 -0.88 5.50 -2.38
N HIS A 96 0.05 5.32 -1.45
CA HIS A 96 0.23 6.21 -0.31
C HIS A 96 1.42 7.16 -0.53
N SER A 97 1.15 8.30 -1.12
CA SER A 97 2.15 9.30 -1.54
C SER A 97 1.44 10.59 -1.95
N GLU A 98 2.19 11.63 -2.29
CA GLU A 98 1.59 12.80 -2.92
C GLU A 98 1.06 12.48 -4.33
N PRO A 99 0.00 13.18 -4.81
CA PRO A 99 -0.62 12.87 -6.11
C PRO A 99 0.33 12.94 -7.31
N GLY A 100 1.42 13.70 -7.21
CA GLY A 100 2.46 13.75 -8.24
C GLY A 100 3.16 12.42 -8.50
N ALA A 101 3.22 11.52 -7.49
CA ALA A 101 3.85 10.21 -7.60
C ALA A 101 2.95 9.16 -8.28
N TRP A 102 1.63 9.39 -8.33
CA TRP A 102 0.69 8.41 -8.85
C TRP A 102 0.80 8.31 -10.36
N TYR A 103 0.42 7.17 -10.91
CA TYR A 103 0.46 6.95 -12.36
C TYR A 103 -0.43 7.96 -13.12
N PRO A 104 0.04 8.57 -14.21
CA PRO A 104 1.44 8.65 -14.63
C PRO A 104 2.24 9.61 -13.71
N PRO A 105 3.43 9.20 -13.21
CA PRO A 105 4.19 10.00 -12.25
C PRO A 105 4.80 11.24 -12.91
N LEU A 106 4.91 12.32 -12.14
CA LEU A 106 5.53 13.59 -12.56
C LEU A 106 7.03 13.66 -12.26
N PHE A 107 7.56 12.68 -11.53
CA PHE A 107 8.95 12.57 -11.12
C PHE A 107 9.41 11.12 -11.14
N ASP A 108 10.71 10.91 -10.94
CA ASP A 108 11.33 9.58 -11.00
C ASP A 108 10.92 8.74 -9.78
N THR A 109 9.94 7.86 -9.97
CA THR A 109 9.44 6.93 -8.97
C THR A 109 8.79 5.74 -9.65
N LEU A 110 8.71 4.60 -8.95
CA LEU A 110 7.93 3.47 -9.44
C LEU A 110 6.45 3.88 -9.53
N PRO A 111 5.78 3.69 -10.69
CA PRO A 111 4.41 4.10 -10.85
C PRO A 111 3.50 3.35 -9.87
N CYS A 112 2.55 4.06 -9.27
CA CYS A 112 1.47 3.44 -8.50
C CYS A 112 0.11 3.80 -9.12
N PRO A 113 -0.67 2.81 -9.58
CA PRO A 113 -0.31 1.38 -9.69
C PRO A 113 0.74 1.10 -10.79
N GLN A 114 1.42 -0.05 -10.74
CA GLN A 114 2.61 -0.37 -11.56
C GLN A 114 2.39 -0.42 -13.09
N ILE A 115 1.18 -0.70 -13.57
CA ILE A 115 0.87 -0.89 -15.01
C ILE A 115 -0.19 0.11 -15.46
N ASP A 116 -1.40 -0.07 -14.94
CA ASP A 116 -2.57 0.78 -15.16
C ASP A 116 -3.59 0.56 -14.04
N TYR A 117 -4.66 1.34 -14.07
CA TYR A 117 -5.72 1.29 -13.06
C TYR A 117 -6.74 0.14 -13.26
N SER A 118 -6.71 -0.55 -14.40
CA SER A 118 -7.78 -1.46 -14.83
C SER A 118 -7.58 -2.92 -14.39
N ASN A 119 -6.34 -3.32 -14.12
CA ASN A 119 -5.99 -4.70 -13.80
C ASN A 119 -6.19 -5.06 -12.32
N PHE A 120 -6.42 -4.06 -11.47
CA PHE A 120 -6.58 -4.23 -10.03
C PHE A 120 -8.04 -4.31 -9.63
N LYS A 121 -8.32 -5.01 -8.52
CA LYS A 121 -9.68 -5.11 -8.01
C LYS A 121 -10.21 -3.75 -7.56
N VAL A 122 -9.38 -2.99 -6.87
CA VAL A 122 -9.61 -1.61 -6.42
C VAL A 122 -8.26 -0.91 -6.35
N VAL A 123 -8.19 0.37 -6.72
CA VAL A 123 -7.02 1.23 -6.51
C VAL A 123 -7.44 2.41 -5.63
N ILE A 124 -6.68 2.68 -4.59
CA ILE A 124 -6.96 3.72 -3.59
C ILE A 124 -5.80 4.70 -3.59
N GLY A 125 -6.09 5.98 -3.81
CA GLY A 125 -5.14 7.07 -3.61
C GLY A 125 -5.20 7.56 -2.18
N ARG A 126 -4.05 7.62 -1.51
CA ARG A 126 -3.95 8.14 -0.16
C ARG A 126 -2.85 9.19 -0.10
N THR A 127 -3.23 10.39 0.31
CA THR A 127 -2.31 11.49 0.54
C THR A 127 -2.74 12.21 1.83
N MET A 128 -1.76 12.58 2.64
CA MET A 128 -1.92 13.49 3.77
C MET A 128 -0.83 14.55 3.58
N PHE A 129 -1.21 15.68 2.99
CA PHE A 129 -0.28 16.77 2.70
C PHE A 129 -0.68 18.00 3.52
N GLU A 130 0.30 18.72 4.04
CA GLU A 130 0.04 20.00 4.72
C GLU A 130 -0.69 20.93 3.74
N THR A 131 -1.85 21.45 4.17
CA THR A 131 -2.81 22.16 3.30
C THR A 131 -2.26 23.44 2.69
N ASP A 132 -1.17 23.98 3.23
CA ASP A 132 -0.50 25.19 2.75
C ASP A 132 0.35 24.96 1.47
N ARG A 133 0.56 23.70 1.07
CA ARG A 133 1.39 23.36 -0.11
C ARG A 133 0.61 22.64 -1.23
N VAL A 134 -0.71 22.49 -1.10
CA VAL A 134 -1.54 21.88 -2.14
C VAL A 134 -1.77 22.88 -3.28
N ASN A 135 -1.25 22.57 -4.48
CA ASN A 135 -1.45 23.39 -5.68
C ASN A 135 -2.71 22.95 -6.46
N SER A 136 -3.09 23.75 -7.47
CA SER A 136 -4.28 23.47 -8.29
C SER A 136 -4.20 22.16 -9.10
N GLU A 137 -2.99 21.67 -9.39
CA GLU A 137 -2.78 20.41 -10.10
C GLU A 137 -3.10 19.20 -9.22
N HIS A 138 -2.69 19.23 -7.94
CA HIS A 138 -3.07 18.20 -6.96
C HIS A 138 -4.59 18.05 -6.85
N VAL A 139 -5.31 19.17 -6.78
CA VAL A 139 -6.78 19.18 -6.72
C VAL A 139 -7.39 18.59 -7.99
N SER A 140 -6.89 18.97 -9.16
CA SER A 140 -7.36 18.46 -10.45
C SER A 140 -7.20 16.94 -10.56
N ARG A 141 -6.06 16.40 -10.12
CA ARG A 141 -5.80 14.94 -10.14
C ARG A 141 -6.68 14.19 -9.17
N CYS A 142 -6.83 14.68 -7.94
CA CYS A 142 -7.74 14.08 -6.95
C CYS A 142 -9.19 13.99 -7.48
N ASN A 143 -9.66 15.02 -8.18
CA ASN A 143 -11.05 15.11 -8.66
C ASN A 143 -11.33 14.36 -9.97
N LYS A 144 -10.35 14.21 -10.86
CA LYS A 144 -10.54 13.55 -12.17
C LYS A 144 -10.87 12.07 -12.04
N ASP A 145 -10.22 11.40 -11.11
CA ASP A 145 -10.23 9.94 -11.04
C ASP A 145 -10.95 9.40 -9.78
N GLY A 146 -11.45 10.29 -8.90
CA GLY A 146 -12.15 9.90 -7.67
C GLY A 146 -11.25 9.29 -6.58
N PHE A 147 -9.94 9.56 -6.66
CA PHE A 147 -8.92 8.89 -5.84
C PHE A 147 -8.78 9.42 -4.42
N CYS A 148 -9.12 10.69 -4.17
CA CYS A 148 -8.98 11.32 -2.87
C CYS A 148 -10.36 11.48 -2.23
N LEU A 149 -10.68 10.67 -1.21
CA LEU A 149 -11.81 10.98 -0.32
C LEU A 149 -11.37 12.08 0.65
N GLY A 150 -11.45 13.33 0.19
CA GLY A 150 -11.32 14.50 1.05
C GLY A 150 -12.60 14.69 1.87
N SER A 151 -12.46 14.66 3.19
CA SER A 151 -13.50 15.07 4.14
C SER A 151 -14.03 16.47 3.80
N TYR A 152 -15.36 16.58 3.91
CA TYR A 152 -16.26 17.73 3.66
C TYR A 152 -15.66 19.14 3.75
#